data_AF-A0A834TR85-F1
#
_entry.id   AF-A0A834TR85-F1
#
_cell.length_a   1.000
_cell.length_b   1.000
_cell.length_c   1.000
_cell.angle_alpha   90.00
_cell.angle_beta   90.00
_cell.angle_gamma   90.00
#
_symmetry.space_group_name_H-M   'P 1'
#
loop_
_entity.id
_entity.type
_entity.pdbx_description
1 polymer ?
#
loop_
_entity_poly.entity_id
_entity_poly.type
_entity_poly.pdbx_seq_one_letter_code
_entity_poly.pdbx_strand_id
1 'polypeptide(L)'
;MDPNRYSSLTIPVNGTIPNASDSSGDRKPIALWPGMYHSPVTTALWEARSQIFERLLDPPKDAPPQSELLTKTPSQSRTTILYNFSSDFILREQYRDPWNEVRIGKLLEDLDALAGTISVKHCSDDDCTTRPLLLVTASVDKIVLKKPISVDHDLKIVGSVIWVGRSSIEIQLDVTQSSEDDPDTSDLVALTANFIFVARDSKTQKAAPVNRLSPETEHEKFLFEQAEARNNLKKKKRGERRDFDGGEVNRLKALLAEGRIFCDMPALADRDSILLRDTHLENSLICQPQQRNIHGRIFGGFLMHRAFELAFSTAYAFAGLVPCFLEVDHVDFLRPVDVGDFLRFKSCVLYTELHNPDQPLINVEVVAHVTRPELRSSEVSNTFYFTFTVRPEAKTMKNGFRLRNVVPATEEEARRILERMDADSMQ
;
A
#
# COMPACT_ATOMS: atom_id res chain seq x y z
N MET A 1 26.76 10.26 -31.26
CA MET A 1 25.77 10.25 -30.16
C MET A 1 25.22 8.84 -30.11
N ASP A 2 25.64 8.04 -29.14
CA ASP A 2 25.22 6.64 -29.03
C ASP A 2 23.77 6.53 -28.53
N PRO A 3 22.89 5.78 -29.21
CA PRO A 3 21.47 5.66 -28.85
C PRO A 3 21.20 4.60 -27.75
N ASN A 4 22.23 4.12 -27.03
CA ASN A 4 22.12 2.96 -26.13
C ASN A 4 22.34 3.22 -24.62
N ARG A 5 22.13 4.45 -24.12
CA ARG A 5 22.11 4.72 -22.67
C ARG A 5 20.69 4.70 -22.10
N TYR A 6 20.02 3.55 -22.10
CA TYR A 6 18.91 3.32 -21.18
C TYR A 6 19.46 2.77 -19.86
N SER A 7 20.09 3.64 -19.07
CA SER A 7 20.61 3.28 -17.76
C SER A 7 19.48 3.21 -16.73
N SER A 8 19.50 2.20 -15.87
CA SER A 8 18.68 2.14 -14.65
C SER A 8 18.79 3.44 -13.86
N LEU A 9 17.65 4.02 -13.45
CA LEU A 9 17.64 5.25 -12.68
C LEU A 9 17.81 4.92 -11.20
N THR A 10 18.92 5.37 -10.61
CA THR A 10 19.16 5.30 -9.16
C THR A 10 18.96 6.67 -8.55
N ILE A 11 18.04 6.78 -7.61
CA ILE A 11 17.69 8.03 -6.92
C ILE A 11 18.22 7.93 -5.48
N PRO A 12 19.27 8.69 -5.13
CA PRO A 12 19.66 8.85 -3.74
C PRO A 12 18.62 9.72 -3.01
N VAL A 13 18.31 9.37 -1.77
CA VAL A 13 17.39 10.14 -0.94
C VAL A 13 18.18 10.74 0.21
N ASN A 14 18.06 12.06 0.36
CA ASN A 14 18.70 12.82 1.43
C ASN A 14 17.64 13.43 2.35
N GLY A 15 17.87 13.40 3.66
CA GLY A 15 17.13 14.17 4.63
C GLY A 15 17.52 15.64 4.52
N THR A 16 16.63 16.46 3.96
CA THR A 16 16.82 17.93 3.92
C THR A 16 15.95 18.62 4.97
N ILE A 17 16.53 19.63 5.63
CA ILE A 17 15.77 20.68 6.33
C ILE A 17 15.59 21.80 5.28
N PRO A 18 14.36 22.21 4.92
CA PRO A 18 14.18 23.21 3.89
C PRO A 18 14.78 24.56 4.32
N ASN A 19 15.84 25.01 3.63
CA ASN A 19 16.36 26.37 3.75
C ASN A 19 15.55 27.30 2.85
N ALA A 20 15.07 28.41 3.41
CA ALA A 20 14.12 29.34 2.79
C ALA A 20 14.72 30.32 1.76
N SER A 21 15.93 30.08 1.21
CA SER A 21 16.71 31.17 0.59
C SER A 21 16.96 31.10 -0.93
N ASP A 22 16.48 30.12 -1.68
CA ASP A 22 16.68 30.11 -3.15
C ASP A 22 15.37 30.25 -3.93
N SER A 23 14.97 31.50 -4.18
CA SER A 23 14.02 31.83 -5.24
C SER A 23 14.59 32.96 -6.10
N SER A 24 15.19 32.59 -7.22
CA SER A 24 15.44 33.52 -8.33
C SER A 24 14.94 32.91 -9.64
N GLY A 25 13.98 33.59 -10.26
CA GLY A 25 13.37 33.24 -11.55
C GLY A 25 11.88 32.91 -11.47
N ASP A 26 11.10 33.35 -12.47
CA ASP A 26 9.63 33.24 -12.66
C ASP A 26 9.04 31.80 -12.66
N ARG A 27 9.78 30.81 -12.14
CA ARG A 27 9.23 29.50 -11.80
C ARG A 27 8.47 29.64 -10.48
N LYS A 28 7.28 29.03 -10.39
CA LYS A 28 6.58 28.88 -9.10
C LYS A 28 7.60 28.39 -8.07
N PRO A 29 7.73 29.04 -6.90
CA PRO A 29 8.70 28.60 -5.90
C PRO A 29 8.49 27.11 -5.63
N ILE A 30 9.60 26.37 -5.46
CA ILE A 30 9.60 24.93 -5.15
C ILE A 30 8.60 24.61 -4.02
N ALA A 31 8.41 25.59 -3.11
CA ALA A 31 7.37 25.70 -2.09
C ALA A 31 5.91 25.34 -2.48
N LEU A 32 5.56 25.43 -3.77
CA LEU A 32 4.19 25.26 -4.27
C LEU A 32 3.97 23.97 -5.09
N TRP A 33 4.98 23.10 -5.18
CA TRP A 33 4.87 21.83 -5.88
C TRP A 33 4.05 20.84 -5.04
N PRO A 34 3.11 20.07 -5.64
CA PRO A 34 2.57 18.90 -4.96
C PRO A 34 3.73 17.97 -4.62
N GLY A 35 3.78 17.40 -3.40
CA GLY A 35 4.93 16.58 -2.97
C GLY A 35 5.72 17.12 -1.78
N MET A 36 5.73 18.45 -1.53
CA MET A 36 6.69 19.05 -0.59
C MET A 36 6.45 18.78 0.91
N TYR A 37 5.31 18.16 1.27
CA TYR A 37 4.99 17.71 2.63
C TYR A 37 4.97 16.18 2.76
N HIS A 38 5.40 15.47 1.72
CA HIS A 38 5.53 14.02 1.74
C HIS A 38 6.91 13.59 2.23
N SER A 39 7.13 12.28 2.31
CA SER A 39 8.42 11.71 2.64
C SER A 39 9.56 12.25 1.76
N PRO A 40 10.82 12.27 2.25
CA PRO A 40 11.99 12.62 1.43
C PRO A 40 12.07 11.84 0.13
N VAL A 41 11.65 10.57 0.16
CA VAL A 41 11.60 9.71 -1.02
C VAL A 41 10.59 10.23 -2.03
N THR A 42 9.38 10.56 -1.58
CA THR A 42 8.36 11.13 -2.44
C THR A 42 8.91 12.40 -3.06
N THR A 43 9.48 13.32 -2.28
CA THR A 43 10.11 14.55 -2.78
C THR A 43 11.20 14.26 -3.82
N ALA A 44 12.12 13.33 -3.55
CA ALA A 44 13.18 12.95 -4.48
C ALA A 44 12.61 12.36 -5.79
N LEU A 45 11.55 11.56 -5.70
CA LEU A 45 10.83 11.05 -6.86
C LEU A 45 10.18 12.20 -7.65
N TRP A 46 9.60 13.19 -6.98
CA TRP A 46 9.04 14.39 -7.63
C TRP A 46 10.12 15.21 -8.34
N GLU A 47 11.27 15.44 -7.70
CA GLU A 47 12.40 16.17 -8.28
C GLU A 47 12.98 15.46 -9.50
N ALA A 48 13.21 14.15 -9.40
CA ALA A 48 13.66 13.31 -10.52
C ALA A 48 12.70 13.35 -11.72
N ARG A 49 11.43 13.71 -11.46
CA ARG A 49 10.38 13.82 -12.48
C ARG A 49 10.21 15.24 -13.01
N SER A 50 10.86 16.26 -12.47
CA SER A 50 10.61 17.68 -12.80
C SER A 50 10.47 18.00 -14.31
N GLN A 51 11.28 17.39 -15.18
CA GLN A 51 11.18 17.53 -16.65
C GLN A 51 9.96 16.80 -17.28
N ILE A 52 9.56 15.66 -16.72
CA ILE A 52 8.31 14.96 -17.06
C ILE A 52 7.11 15.73 -16.47
N PHE A 53 7.35 16.44 -15.36
CA PHE A 53 6.35 17.13 -14.55
C PHE A 53 5.83 18.42 -15.18
N GLU A 54 6.70 19.21 -15.80
CA GLU A 54 6.27 20.39 -16.57
C GLU A 54 5.23 19.98 -17.66
N ARG A 55 5.35 18.78 -18.24
CA ARG A 55 4.39 18.24 -19.22
C ARG A 55 3.05 17.79 -18.62
N LEU A 56 3.05 17.31 -17.37
CA LEU A 56 1.87 16.76 -16.71
C LEU A 56 0.99 17.84 -16.05
N LEU A 57 1.59 18.95 -15.62
CA LEU A 57 0.90 20.03 -14.91
C LEU A 57 0.07 20.94 -15.81
N ASP A 58 0.46 21.10 -17.08
CA ASP A 58 -0.25 21.93 -18.05
C ASP A 58 -0.31 21.23 -19.42
N PRO A 59 -1.06 20.11 -19.53
CA PRO A 59 -1.14 19.36 -20.77
C PRO A 59 -1.78 20.22 -21.87
N PRO A 60 -1.28 20.19 -23.12
CA PRO A 60 -1.89 20.95 -24.19
C PRO A 60 -3.34 20.47 -24.36
N LYS A 61 -4.32 21.37 -24.23
CA LYS A 61 -5.77 21.05 -24.22
C LYS A 61 -6.23 20.29 -25.48
N ASP A 62 -5.49 20.46 -26.58
CA ASP A 62 -5.75 19.88 -27.89
C ASP A 62 -4.71 18.83 -28.32
N ALA A 63 -3.80 18.42 -27.42
CA ALA A 63 -2.81 17.37 -27.72
C ALA A 63 -3.52 16.06 -28.12
N PRO A 64 -3.12 15.40 -29.22
CA PRO A 64 -3.67 14.11 -29.60
C PRO A 64 -3.30 13.01 -28.58
N PRO A 65 -4.09 11.93 -28.48
CA PRO A 65 -3.65 10.72 -27.78
C PRO A 65 -2.47 10.10 -28.50
N GLN A 66 -1.63 9.37 -27.78
CA GLN A 66 -0.57 8.56 -28.37
C GLN A 66 -1.15 7.62 -29.43
N SER A 67 -0.70 7.77 -30.67
CA SER A 67 -1.18 6.98 -31.82
C SER A 67 -0.46 5.64 -31.96
N GLU A 68 0.84 5.59 -31.63
CA GLU A 68 1.68 4.40 -31.75
C GLU A 68 2.21 3.96 -30.39
N LEU A 69 1.94 2.72 -30.01
CA LEU A 69 2.42 2.15 -28.75
C LEU A 69 3.84 1.64 -28.92
N LEU A 70 4.73 2.10 -28.04
CA LEU A 70 6.13 1.66 -28.00
C LEU A 70 6.22 0.26 -27.39
N THR A 71 7.22 -0.51 -27.80
CA THR A 71 7.63 -1.74 -27.09
C THR A 71 8.81 -1.40 -26.20
N LYS A 72 8.65 -1.58 -24.90
CA LYS A 72 9.67 -1.29 -23.89
C LYS A 72 10.12 -2.55 -23.18
N THR A 73 11.36 -2.54 -22.70
CA THR A 73 11.92 -3.63 -21.89
C THR A 73 11.76 -3.29 -20.39
N PRO A 74 11.75 -4.28 -19.48
CA PRO A 74 11.67 -4.02 -18.04
C PRO A 74 12.80 -3.09 -17.55
N SER A 75 14.01 -3.22 -18.10
CA SER A 75 15.18 -2.40 -17.78
C SER A 75 14.96 -0.90 -18.02
N GLN A 76 14.18 -0.51 -19.05
CA GLN A 76 13.84 0.89 -19.32
C GLN A 76 12.94 1.48 -18.23
N SER A 77 12.03 0.68 -17.67
CA SER A 77 11.15 1.10 -16.57
C SER A 77 11.84 1.02 -15.19
N ARG A 78 12.95 0.28 -15.09
CA ARG A 78 13.63 -0.01 -13.82
C ARG A 78 14.07 1.26 -13.10
N THR A 79 13.67 1.35 -11.83
CA THR A 79 13.97 2.49 -10.95
C THR A 79 14.37 1.97 -9.58
N THR A 80 15.40 2.57 -9.00
CA THR A 80 15.96 2.19 -7.71
C THR A 80 16.00 3.40 -6.78
N ILE A 81 15.59 3.20 -5.54
CA ILE A 81 15.69 4.19 -4.46
C ILE A 81 16.65 3.64 -3.41
N LEU A 82 17.58 4.48 -2.98
CA LEU A 82 18.51 4.17 -1.89
C LEU A 82 18.20 5.03 -0.68
N TYR A 83 18.01 4.36 0.45
CA TYR A 83 17.79 4.95 1.76
C TYR A 83 19.07 4.76 2.56
N ASN A 84 19.87 5.81 2.66
CA ASN A 84 21.17 5.76 3.33
C ASN A 84 21.00 5.94 4.85
N PHE A 85 20.20 5.09 5.50
CA PHE A 85 19.89 5.24 6.93
C PHE A 85 21.12 5.21 7.84
N SER A 86 22.17 4.47 7.45
CA SER A 86 23.41 4.35 8.22
C SER A 86 24.20 5.66 8.30
N SER A 87 24.13 6.50 7.26
CA SER A 87 24.92 7.73 7.13
C SER A 87 24.08 9.01 7.23
N ASP A 88 22.81 8.98 6.84
CA ASP A 88 21.89 10.10 6.90
C ASP A 88 20.95 10.00 8.13
N PHE A 89 21.37 10.63 9.22
CA PHE A 89 20.64 10.65 10.47
C PHE A 89 19.28 11.36 10.39
N ILE A 90 19.14 12.36 9.52
CA ILE A 90 17.88 13.09 9.36
C ILE A 90 16.87 12.18 8.65
N LEU A 91 17.31 11.54 7.57
CA LEU A 91 16.48 10.56 6.87
C LEU A 91 16.08 9.44 7.82
N ARG A 92 17.04 8.86 8.57
CA ARG A 92 16.76 7.83 9.57
C ARG A 92 15.69 8.26 10.57
N GLU A 93 15.84 9.44 11.17
CA GLU A 93 14.88 9.95 12.17
C GLU A 93 13.47 10.12 11.59
N GLN A 94 13.36 10.52 10.32
CA GLN A 94 12.06 10.68 9.67
C GLN A 94 11.35 9.35 9.35
N TYR A 95 12.08 8.24 9.31
CA TYR A 95 11.57 6.89 9.04
C TYR A 95 11.54 6.00 10.28
N ARG A 96 12.15 6.45 11.38
CA ARG A 96 12.14 5.77 12.66
C ARG A 96 10.83 6.03 13.43
N ASP A 97 10.34 5.01 14.09
CA ASP A 97 9.22 5.08 15.02
C ASP A 97 9.70 5.19 16.49
N PRO A 98 8.79 5.40 17.46
CA PRO A 98 9.16 5.51 18.88
C PRO A 98 9.89 4.30 19.47
N TRP A 99 9.84 3.12 18.82
CA TRP A 99 10.45 1.87 19.26
C TRP A 99 11.71 1.49 18.47
N ASN A 100 12.27 2.45 17.71
CA ASN A 100 13.43 2.23 16.84
C ASN A 100 13.17 1.24 15.68
N GLU A 101 11.93 1.13 15.23
CA GLU A 101 11.57 0.36 14.03
C GLU A 101 11.25 1.30 12.86
N VAL A 102 11.18 0.73 11.65
CA VAL A 102 10.76 1.46 10.46
C VAL A 102 9.27 1.76 10.52
N ARG A 103 8.90 3.00 10.22
CA ARG A 103 7.51 3.43 10.01
C ARG A 103 6.94 2.78 8.74
N ILE A 104 6.43 1.55 8.85
CA ILE A 104 5.90 0.77 7.73
C ILE A 104 4.82 1.53 6.94
N GLY A 105 3.92 2.26 7.60
CA GLY A 105 2.93 3.07 6.91
C GLY A 105 3.54 4.08 5.92
N LYS A 106 4.68 4.69 6.27
CA LYS A 106 5.42 5.61 5.40
C LYS A 106 6.12 4.86 4.26
N LEU A 107 6.63 3.66 4.53
CA LEU A 107 7.21 2.79 3.50
C LEU A 107 6.16 2.34 2.47
N LEU A 108 4.93 2.01 2.90
CA LEU A 108 3.81 1.69 2.00
C LEU A 108 3.45 2.87 1.09
N GLU A 109 3.50 4.09 1.61
CA GLU A 109 3.31 5.31 0.83
C GLU A 109 4.40 5.48 -0.24
N ASP A 110 5.66 5.26 0.14
CA ASP A 110 6.81 5.33 -0.76
C ASP A 110 6.76 4.26 -1.86
N LEU A 111 6.34 3.04 -1.52
CA LEU A 111 6.18 1.95 -2.48
C LEU A 111 5.17 2.32 -3.57
N ASP A 112 4.00 2.83 -3.18
CA ASP A 112 3.03 3.31 -4.17
C ASP A 112 3.64 4.45 -5.00
N ALA A 113 4.35 5.40 -4.37
CA ALA A 113 4.95 6.56 -5.06
C ALA A 113 5.99 6.15 -6.11
N LEU A 114 6.81 5.15 -5.78
CA LEU A 114 7.77 4.55 -6.71
C LEU A 114 7.05 3.82 -7.84
N ALA A 115 6.02 3.01 -7.56
CA ALA A 115 5.22 2.35 -8.59
C ALA A 115 4.52 3.39 -9.51
N GLY A 116 4.02 4.49 -8.94
CA GLY A 116 3.48 5.64 -9.68
C GLY A 116 4.51 6.34 -10.57
N THR A 117 5.80 6.24 -10.24
CA THR A 117 6.89 6.79 -11.05
C THR A 117 7.29 5.83 -12.17
N ILE A 118 7.43 4.54 -11.85
CA ILE A 118 7.74 3.48 -12.82
C ILE A 118 6.63 3.38 -13.88
N SER A 119 5.37 3.48 -13.47
CA SER A 119 4.22 3.51 -14.38
C SER A 119 4.30 4.65 -15.38
N VAL A 120 4.58 5.88 -14.92
CA VAL A 120 4.75 7.04 -15.80
C VAL A 120 5.94 6.83 -16.73
N LYS A 121 7.08 6.33 -16.24
CA LYS A 121 8.28 6.06 -17.05
C LYS A 121 7.99 5.05 -18.17
N HIS A 122 7.23 4.01 -17.87
CA HIS A 122 6.83 3.00 -18.85
C HIS A 122 5.83 3.56 -19.86
N CYS A 123 4.79 4.25 -19.40
CA CYS A 123 3.70 4.74 -20.24
C CYS A 123 4.02 6.00 -21.04
N SER A 124 5.01 6.79 -20.66
CA SER A 124 5.39 7.99 -21.40
C SER A 124 5.97 7.63 -22.76
N ASP A 125 5.63 8.39 -23.78
CA ASP A 125 6.29 8.43 -25.08
C ASP A 125 7.40 9.51 -25.07
N ASP A 126 8.33 9.37 -26.02
CA ASP A 126 9.38 10.38 -26.27
C ASP A 126 8.83 11.60 -27.03
N ASP A 127 7.57 11.52 -27.48
CA ASP A 127 6.86 12.61 -28.14
C ASP A 127 6.32 13.61 -27.11
N CYS A 128 6.76 14.87 -27.20
CA CYS A 128 6.32 15.93 -26.31
C CYS A 128 4.97 16.56 -26.72
N THR A 129 4.38 16.13 -27.83
CA THR A 129 3.15 16.69 -28.39
C THR A 129 1.89 15.91 -28.02
N THR A 130 2.03 14.70 -27.47
CA THR A 130 0.91 13.85 -27.07
C THR A 130 0.40 14.18 -25.67
N ARG A 131 -0.87 13.88 -25.41
CA ARG A 131 -1.46 14.09 -24.10
C ARG A 131 -0.96 13.02 -23.11
N PRO A 132 -0.71 13.39 -21.84
CA PRO A 132 -0.33 12.42 -20.84
C PRO A 132 -1.50 11.53 -20.40
N LEU A 133 -1.15 10.31 -20.02
CA LEU A 133 -2.05 9.36 -19.39
C LEU A 133 -2.24 9.66 -17.90
N LEU A 134 -3.49 9.52 -17.45
CA LEU A 134 -3.86 9.51 -16.04
C LEU A 134 -3.59 8.10 -15.49
N LEU A 135 -2.55 7.96 -14.67
CA LEU A 135 -2.17 6.70 -14.05
C LEU A 135 -2.62 6.68 -12.60
N VAL A 136 -3.44 5.69 -12.25
CA VAL A 136 -3.95 5.52 -10.89
C VAL A 136 -3.70 4.11 -10.40
N THR A 137 -3.37 3.98 -9.12
CA THR A 137 -3.28 2.70 -8.43
C THR A 137 -4.67 2.06 -8.43
N ALA A 138 -4.79 0.87 -9.01
CA ALA A 138 -6.05 0.14 -9.08
C ALA A 138 -6.13 -0.95 -8.00
N SER A 139 -5.01 -1.65 -7.77
CA SER A 139 -4.92 -2.61 -6.69
C SER A 139 -3.46 -2.83 -6.28
N VAL A 140 -3.29 -3.37 -5.08
CA VAL A 140 -2.00 -3.80 -4.53
C VAL A 140 -2.18 -5.23 -4.08
N ASP A 141 -1.33 -6.13 -4.56
CA ASP A 141 -1.35 -7.52 -4.11
C ASP A 141 -0.91 -7.61 -2.64
N LYS A 142 -1.20 -8.74 -1.99
CA LYS A 142 -0.76 -9.02 -0.62
C LYS A 142 0.74 -8.74 -0.45
N ILE A 143 1.08 -7.97 0.57
CA ILE A 143 2.44 -7.62 0.93
C ILE A 143 2.76 -8.27 2.26
N VAL A 144 3.75 -9.18 2.25
CA VAL A 144 4.22 -9.90 3.44
C VAL A 144 5.64 -9.46 3.78
N LEU A 145 5.86 -9.12 5.04
CA LEU A 145 7.17 -8.84 5.60
C LEU A 145 7.86 -10.16 5.93
N LYS A 146 8.83 -10.57 5.10
CA LYS A 146 9.60 -11.80 5.29
C LYS A 146 10.65 -11.66 6.37
N LYS A 147 11.25 -10.47 6.48
CA LYS A 147 12.28 -10.14 7.46
C LYS A 147 12.01 -8.76 8.06
N PRO A 148 12.26 -8.56 9.37
CA PRO A 148 12.23 -7.23 9.97
C PRO A 148 13.16 -6.27 9.24
N ILE A 149 12.73 -5.03 9.03
CA ILE A 149 13.55 -3.97 8.44
C ILE A 149 14.10 -3.11 9.58
N SER A 150 15.42 -2.98 9.64
CA SER A 150 16.10 -2.13 10.61
C SER A 150 16.28 -0.71 10.08
N VAL A 151 16.17 0.28 10.96
CA VAL A 151 16.50 1.69 10.66
C VAL A 151 18.01 1.96 10.72
N ASP A 152 18.83 1.00 11.17
CA ASP A 152 20.27 1.19 11.32
C ASP A 152 21.09 0.76 10.09
N HIS A 153 20.47 0.03 9.16
CA HIS A 153 21.09 -0.43 7.93
C HIS A 153 20.46 0.23 6.71
N ASP A 154 21.26 0.44 5.66
CA ASP A 154 20.75 1.03 4.43
C ASP A 154 19.69 0.14 3.78
N LEU A 155 18.64 0.77 3.27
CA LEU A 155 17.52 0.10 2.62
C LEU A 155 17.54 0.43 1.12
N LYS A 156 17.25 -0.54 0.28
CA LYS A 156 17.18 -0.36 -1.17
C LYS A 156 15.85 -0.90 -1.68
N ILE A 157 15.15 -0.08 -2.46
CA ILE A 157 13.93 -0.51 -3.15
C ILE A 157 14.20 -0.48 -4.65
N VAL A 158 13.97 -1.61 -5.32
CA VAL A 158 14.09 -1.72 -6.78
C VAL A 158 12.74 -2.09 -7.34
N GLY A 159 12.33 -1.42 -8.40
CA GLY A 159 11.07 -1.72 -9.08
C GLY A 159 11.18 -1.72 -10.59
N SER A 160 10.35 -2.54 -11.23
CA SER A 160 10.19 -2.58 -12.69
C SER A 160 8.82 -3.12 -13.10
N VAL A 161 8.38 -2.78 -14.31
CA VAL A 161 7.17 -3.36 -14.90
C VAL A 161 7.45 -4.82 -15.26
N ILE A 162 6.62 -5.72 -14.73
CA ILE A 162 6.73 -7.17 -14.98
C ILE A 162 5.68 -7.70 -15.95
N TRP A 163 4.54 -6.99 -16.08
CA TRP A 163 3.47 -7.39 -16.98
C TRP A 163 2.64 -6.20 -17.44
N VAL A 164 2.08 -6.32 -18.64
CA VAL A 164 1.26 -5.28 -19.27
C VAL A 164 0.03 -5.91 -19.92
N GLY A 165 -1.14 -5.36 -19.60
CA GLY A 165 -2.41 -5.65 -20.26
C GLY A 165 -2.78 -4.61 -21.32
N ARG A 166 -4.09 -4.45 -21.59
CA ARG A 166 -4.55 -3.42 -22.53
C ARG A 166 -4.35 -2.01 -21.97
N SER A 167 -4.81 -1.77 -20.75
CA SER A 167 -4.80 -0.45 -20.08
C SER A 167 -4.33 -0.56 -18.64
N SER A 168 -3.66 -1.66 -18.31
CA SER A 168 -3.21 -2.00 -16.96
C SER A 168 -1.76 -2.44 -17.03
N ILE A 169 -1.00 -2.11 -16.00
CA ILE A 169 0.40 -2.51 -15.86
C ILE A 169 0.61 -3.04 -14.46
N GLU A 170 1.42 -4.09 -14.34
CA GLU A 170 1.80 -4.70 -13.07
C GLU A 170 3.28 -4.42 -12.83
N ILE A 171 3.57 -3.86 -11.66
CA ILE A 171 4.89 -3.41 -11.25
C ILE A 171 5.26 -4.19 -10.00
N GLN A 172 6.40 -4.88 -10.05
CA GLN A 172 6.97 -5.52 -8.88
C GLN A 172 8.01 -4.61 -8.26
N LEU A 173 7.95 -4.47 -6.94
CA LEU A 173 8.91 -3.76 -6.11
C LEU A 173 9.52 -4.75 -5.13
N ASP A 174 10.85 -4.81 -5.07
CA ASP A 174 11.59 -5.58 -4.08
C ASP A 174 12.31 -4.63 -3.13
N VAL A 175 12.05 -4.81 -1.85
CA VAL A 175 12.71 -4.13 -0.75
C VAL A 175 13.81 -5.04 -0.22
N THR A 176 15.05 -4.61 -0.39
CA THR A 176 16.25 -5.34 0.02
C THR A 176 17.02 -4.58 1.08
N GLN A 177 17.52 -5.29 2.08
CA GLN A 177 18.42 -4.77 3.11
C GLN A 177 19.53 -5.79 3.34
N SER A 178 20.78 -5.33 3.31
CA SER A 178 21.92 -6.19 3.64
C SER A 178 22.10 -6.25 5.16
N SER A 179 22.08 -7.45 5.73
CA SER A 179 22.61 -7.70 7.07
C SER A 179 24.10 -8.06 6.97
N GLU A 180 24.91 -7.62 7.92
CA GLU A 180 26.35 -7.95 7.97
C GLU A 180 26.62 -9.46 8.12
N ASP A 181 25.62 -10.23 8.56
CA ASP A 181 25.74 -11.64 8.92
C ASP A 181 25.43 -12.66 7.81
N ASP A 182 25.01 -12.24 6.61
CA ASP A 182 24.63 -13.21 5.56
C ASP A 182 24.96 -12.73 4.12
N PRO A 183 25.97 -13.32 3.44
CA PRO A 183 26.39 -12.91 2.10
C PRO A 183 25.54 -13.50 0.96
N ASP A 184 24.51 -14.29 1.24
CA ASP A 184 23.71 -14.93 0.18
C ASP A 184 22.66 -13.97 -0.42
N THR A 185 22.78 -13.72 -1.73
CA THR A 185 22.02 -12.67 -2.45
C THR A 185 20.51 -12.89 -2.53
N SER A 186 20.03 -14.13 -2.36
CA SER A 186 18.59 -14.44 -2.36
C SER A 186 17.91 -14.13 -1.03
N ASP A 187 18.67 -14.02 0.07
CA ASP A 187 18.13 -13.87 1.41
C ASP A 187 18.01 -12.40 1.86
N LEU A 188 18.32 -11.45 0.96
CA LEU A 188 18.31 -10.01 1.26
C LEU A 188 16.94 -9.33 1.11
N VAL A 189 15.95 -10.02 0.52
CA VAL A 189 14.63 -9.44 0.23
C VAL A 189 13.76 -9.48 1.49
N ALA A 190 13.58 -8.31 2.10
CA ALA A 190 12.72 -8.16 3.27
C ALA A 190 11.23 -8.22 2.89
N LEU A 191 10.86 -7.69 1.72
CA LEU A 191 9.47 -7.56 1.29
C LEU A 191 9.39 -7.41 -0.24
N THR A 192 8.40 -8.06 -0.84
CA THR A 192 8.06 -7.91 -2.27
C THR A 192 6.63 -7.40 -2.36
N ALA A 193 6.39 -6.41 -3.20
CA ALA A 193 5.06 -5.83 -3.40
C ALA A 193 4.74 -5.71 -4.90
N ASN A 194 3.56 -6.17 -5.31
CA ASN A 194 3.09 -6.00 -6.68
C ASN A 194 1.97 -4.95 -6.72
N PHE A 195 2.17 -3.92 -7.53
CA PHE A 195 1.22 -2.83 -7.74
C PHE A 195 0.62 -2.94 -9.12
N ILE A 196 -0.71 -2.82 -9.21
CA ILE A 196 -1.42 -2.76 -10.49
C ILE A 196 -1.90 -1.33 -10.69
N PHE A 197 -1.39 -0.69 -11.74
CA PHE A 197 -1.82 0.63 -12.19
C PHE A 197 -2.72 0.50 -13.41
N VAL A 198 -3.70 1.40 -13.51
CA VAL A 198 -4.54 1.54 -14.72
C VAL A 198 -4.33 2.89 -15.37
N ALA A 199 -4.21 2.87 -16.69
CA ALA A 199 -4.09 4.05 -17.52
C ALA A 199 -5.47 4.51 -18.02
N ARG A 200 -5.74 5.80 -17.83
CA ARG A 200 -6.92 6.47 -18.35
C ARG A 200 -6.52 7.66 -19.20
N ASP A 201 -7.32 7.96 -20.21
CA ASP A 201 -7.14 9.18 -21.00
C ASP A 201 -7.55 10.39 -20.15
N SER A 202 -6.67 11.40 -20.09
CA SER A 202 -6.82 12.56 -19.20
C SER A 202 -8.09 13.38 -19.49
N LYS A 203 -8.57 13.41 -20.74
CA LYS A 203 -9.75 14.17 -21.17
C LYS A 203 -11.05 13.39 -21.01
N THR A 204 -11.07 12.14 -21.46
CA THR A 204 -12.27 11.30 -21.51
C THR A 204 -12.47 10.46 -20.25
N GLN A 205 -11.44 10.33 -19.40
CA GLN A 205 -11.40 9.47 -18.22
C GLN A 205 -11.65 7.97 -18.51
N LYS A 206 -11.66 7.57 -19.80
CA LYS A 206 -11.81 6.18 -20.24
C LYS A 206 -10.47 5.45 -20.25
N ALA A 207 -10.53 4.12 -20.18
CA ALA A 207 -9.34 3.27 -20.26
C ALA A 207 -8.54 3.55 -21.55
N ALA A 208 -7.24 3.80 -21.40
CA ALA A 208 -6.33 4.12 -22.48
C ALA A 208 -5.29 3.01 -22.68
N PRO A 209 -4.86 2.74 -23.92
CA PRO A 209 -3.85 1.74 -24.18
C PRO A 209 -2.48 2.13 -23.60
N VAL A 210 -1.67 1.16 -23.23
CA VAL A 210 -0.32 1.36 -22.67
C VAL A 210 0.76 0.70 -23.55
N ASN A 211 1.99 1.20 -23.45
CA ASN A 211 3.16 0.66 -24.15
C ASN A 211 3.36 -0.84 -23.85
N ARG A 212 3.74 -1.61 -24.87
CA ARG A 212 3.94 -3.07 -24.76
C ARG A 212 5.22 -3.37 -23.98
N LEU A 213 5.26 -4.54 -23.34
CA LEU A 213 6.43 -5.03 -22.62
C LEU A 213 7.08 -6.19 -23.38
N SER A 214 8.40 -6.16 -23.50
CA SER A 214 9.20 -7.24 -24.05
C SER A 214 10.25 -7.68 -23.01
N PRO A 215 9.97 -8.74 -22.21
CA PRO A 215 10.95 -9.36 -21.31
C PRO A 215 12.17 -9.89 -22.07
N GLU A 216 13.39 -9.61 -21.59
CA GLU A 216 14.63 -10.02 -22.26
C GLU A 216 15.22 -11.25 -21.60
N THR A 217 15.34 -11.22 -20.27
CA THR A 217 15.95 -12.28 -19.47
C THR A 217 14.98 -13.43 -19.14
N GLU A 218 15.51 -14.61 -18.79
CA GLU A 218 14.66 -15.74 -18.36
C GLU A 218 13.86 -15.42 -17.11
N HIS A 219 14.46 -14.69 -16.16
CA HIS A 219 13.77 -14.26 -14.94
C HIS A 219 12.61 -13.31 -15.25
N GLU A 220 12.81 -12.33 -16.13
CA GLU A 220 11.73 -11.41 -16.55
C GLU A 220 10.61 -12.14 -17.29
N LYS A 221 10.93 -13.13 -18.14
CA LYS A 221 9.93 -13.97 -18.83
C LYS A 221 9.11 -14.77 -17.83
N PHE A 222 9.77 -15.38 -16.85
CA PHE A 222 9.12 -16.11 -15.78
C PHE A 222 8.18 -15.22 -14.94
N LEU A 223 8.61 -14.01 -14.60
CA LEU A 223 7.76 -13.04 -13.89
C LEU A 223 6.54 -12.62 -14.73
N PHE A 224 6.74 -12.42 -16.04
CA PHE A 224 5.67 -12.08 -16.97
C PHE A 224 4.60 -13.18 -17.05
N GLU A 225 5.01 -14.45 -17.20
CA GLU A 225 4.12 -15.60 -17.26
C GLU A 225 3.33 -15.78 -15.95
N GLN A 226 4.00 -15.63 -14.81
CA GLN A 226 3.34 -15.69 -13.50
C GLN A 226 2.30 -14.59 -13.33
N ALA A 227 2.62 -13.35 -13.71
CA ALA A 227 1.69 -12.24 -13.66
C ALA A 227 0.49 -12.45 -14.60
N GLU A 228 0.73 -12.98 -15.79
CA GLU A 228 -0.33 -13.34 -16.73
C GLU A 228 -1.27 -14.41 -16.15
N ALA A 229 -0.70 -15.45 -15.53
CA ALA A 229 -1.46 -16.49 -14.85
C ALA A 229 -2.31 -15.94 -13.69
N ARG A 230 -1.73 -15.06 -12.85
CA ARG A 230 -2.46 -14.37 -11.76
C ARG A 230 -3.62 -13.56 -12.30
N ASN A 231 -3.41 -12.76 -13.35
CA ASN A 231 -4.45 -11.96 -13.97
C ASN A 231 -5.57 -12.84 -14.57
N ASN A 232 -5.23 -13.95 -15.21
CA ASN A 232 -6.20 -14.89 -15.74
C ASN A 232 -7.03 -15.56 -14.63
N LEU A 233 -6.41 -15.89 -13.49
CA LEU A 233 -7.11 -16.39 -12.31
C LEU A 233 -8.07 -15.34 -11.73
N LYS A 234 -7.63 -14.08 -11.61
CA LYS A 234 -8.48 -12.96 -11.16
C LYS A 234 -9.70 -12.78 -12.06
N LYS A 235 -9.56 -12.93 -13.39
CA LYS A 235 -10.70 -12.87 -14.33
C LYS A 235 -11.68 -14.02 -14.16
N LYS A 236 -11.20 -15.25 -13.89
CA LYS A 236 -12.06 -16.41 -13.63
C LYS A 236 -12.85 -16.26 -12.34
N LYS A 237 -12.18 -15.87 -11.24
CA LYS A 237 -12.83 -15.64 -9.93
C LYS A 237 -13.92 -14.56 -9.98
N ARG A 238 -13.80 -13.54 -10.83
CA ARG A 238 -14.87 -12.51 -11.03
C ARG A 238 -16.17 -13.06 -11.64
N GLY A 239 -16.14 -14.24 -12.27
CA GLY A 239 -17.31 -14.88 -12.88
C GLY A 239 -18.03 -15.89 -11.98
N GLU A 240 -17.41 -16.29 -10.86
CA GLU A 240 -17.94 -17.32 -9.96
C GLU A 240 -18.56 -16.66 -8.73
N ARG A 241 -19.90 -16.66 -8.63
CA ARG A 241 -20.58 -16.43 -7.35
C ARG A 241 -20.47 -17.72 -6.54
N ARG A 242 -19.95 -17.64 -5.32
CA ARG A 242 -20.02 -18.76 -4.37
C ARG A 242 -21.43 -18.80 -3.79
N ASP A 243 -22.06 -19.96 -3.90
CA ASP A 243 -23.23 -20.30 -3.10
C ASP A 243 -22.75 -20.83 -1.74
N PHE A 244 -23.36 -20.36 -0.66
CA PHE A 244 -23.00 -20.70 0.72
C PHE A 244 -23.32 -22.18 1.02
N ASP A 245 -22.37 -22.92 1.60
CA ASP A 245 -22.51 -24.35 1.93
C ASP A 245 -23.03 -24.55 3.37
N GLY A 246 -23.65 -25.71 3.65
CA GLY A 246 -24.18 -26.06 4.97
C GLY A 246 -23.13 -26.10 6.09
N GLY A 247 -21.84 -26.28 5.75
CA GLY A 247 -20.72 -26.21 6.71
C GLY A 247 -20.49 -24.82 7.29
N GLU A 248 -20.71 -23.75 6.51
CA GLU A 248 -20.52 -22.36 6.95
C GLU A 248 -21.53 -21.97 8.02
N VAL A 249 -22.77 -22.46 7.91
CA VAL A 249 -23.84 -22.20 8.89
C VAL A 249 -23.45 -22.72 10.28
N ASN A 250 -22.76 -23.86 10.37
CA ASN A 250 -22.32 -24.41 11.64
C ASN A 250 -21.18 -23.59 12.25
N ARG A 251 -20.19 -23.16 11.46
CA ARG A 251 -19.12 -22.26 11.90
C ARG A 251 -19.68 -20.91 12.37
N LEU A 252 -20.64 -20.37 11.64
CA LEU A 252 -21.33 -19.12 11.98
C LEU A 252 -22.06 -19.24 13.33
N LYS A 253 -22.82 -20.32 13.53
CA LYS A 253 -23.51 -20.59 14.80
C LYS A 253 -22.53 -20.73 15.96
N ALA A 254 -21.37 -21.37 15.76
CA ALA A 254 -20.35 -21.53 16.78
C ALA A 254 -19.77 -20.17 17.21
N LEU A 255 -19.38 -19.31 16.26
CA LEU A 255 -18.90 -17.96 16.55
C LEU A 255 -19.94 -17.11 17.30
N LEU A 256 -21.21 -17.19 16.87
CA LEU A 256 -22.30 -16.45 17.51
C LEU A 256 -22.64 -16.98 18.90
N ALA A 257 -22.45 -18.26 19.18
CA ALA A 257 -22.74 -18.83 20.50
C ALA A 257 -21.89 -18.17 21.59
N GLU A 258 -20.60 -17.95 21.32
CA GLU A 258 -19.70 -17.26 22.26
C GLU A 258 -20.09 -15.78 22.42
N GLY A 259 -20.31 -15.07 21.31
CA GLY A 259 -20.72 -13.67 21.33
C GLY A 259 -22.08 -13.40 22.01
N ARG A 260 -23.01 -14.35 21.96
CA ARG A 260 -24.30 -14.26 22.66
C ARG A 260 -24.14 -14.28 24.17
N ILE A 261 -23.15 -14.99 24.71
CA ILE A 261 -22.88 -14.97 26.17
C ILE A 261 -22.53 -13.53 26.59
N PHE A 262 -21.69 -12.85 25.82
CA PHE A 262 -21.35 -11.44 26.06
C PHE A 262 -22.57 -10.51 25.96
N CYS A 263 -23.48 -10.76 25.02
CA CYS A 263 -24.65 -9.90 24.82
C CYS A 263 -25.75 -10.14 25.87
N ASP A 264 -26.05 -11.39 26.18
CA ASP A 264 -27.20 -11.77 27.02
C ASP A 264 -26.80 -11.92 28.50
N MET A 265 -25.57 -12.36 28.78
CA MET A 265 -25.07 -12.71 30.11
C MET A 265 -23.63 -12.19 30.34
N PRO A 266 -23.38 -10.86 30.23
CA PRO A 266 -22.02 -10.31 30.25
C PRO A 266 -21.23 -10.62 31.52
N ALA A 267 -21.90 -10.83 32.65
CA ALA A 267 -21.24 -11.21 33.91
C ALA A 267 -20.63 -12.64 33.89
N LEU A 268 -21.08 -13.50 32.97
CA LEU A 268 -20.61 -14.88 32.79
C LEU A 268 -19.67 -15.03 31.59
N ALA A 269 -19.41 -13.95 30.86
CA ALA A 269 -18.56 -13.98 29.68
C ALA A 269 -17.09 -14.26 30.04
N ASP A 270 -16.38 -14.93 29.13
CA ASP A 270 -14.96 -15.23 29.32
C ASP A 270 -14.15 -13.92 29.39
N ARG A 271 -13.27 -13.82 30.38
CA ARG A 271 -12.41 -12.64 30.56
C ARG A 271 -11.28 -12.58 29.54
N ASP A 272 -10.97 -13.71 28.92
CA ASP A 272 -9.98 -13.84 27.86
C ASP A 272 -10.60 -13.58 26.47
N SER A 273 -11.89 -13.19 26.38
CA SER A 273 -12.55 -12.78 25.13
C SER A 273 -13.05 -11.33 25.18
N ILE A 274 -13.32 -10.72 24.02
CA ILE A 274 -13.92 -9.38 23.90
C ILE A 274 -14.77 -9.29 22.62
N LEU A 275 -15.83 -8.48 22.66
CA LEU A 275 -16.63 -8.24 21.46
C LEU A 275 -15.86 -7.41 20.44
N LEU A 276 -16.00 -7.77 19.16
CA LEU A 276 -15.40 -7.05 18.03
C LEU A 276 -15.67 -5.55 18.09
N ARG A 277 -16.93 -5.15 18.32
CA ARG A 277 -17.35 -3.74 18.42
C ARG A 277 -16.63 -2.94 19.51
N ASP A 278 -16.16 -3.61 20.56
CA ASP A 278 -15.47 -2.98 21.70
C ASP A 278 -13.97 -2.76 21.41
N THR A 279 -13.48 -3.25 20.27
CA THR A 279 -12.10 -3.01 19.78
C THR A 279 -12.01 -1.83 18.81
N HIS A 280 -13.11 -1.11 18.58
CA HIS A 280 -13.21 -0.13 17.51
C HIS A 280 -12.46 1.17 17.79
N LEU A 281 -11.70 1.65 16.82
CA LEU A 281 -11.15 3.01 16.80
C LEU A 281 -11.57 3.73 15.51
N GLU A 282 -11.55 5.05 15.54
CA GLU A 282 -11.83 5.87 14.37
C GLU A 282 -10.87 7.05 14.25
N ASN A 283 -10.61 7.46 13.02
CA ASN A 283 -9.85 8.66 12.71
C ASN A 283 -10.48 9.35 11.50
N SER A 284 -10.56 10.67 11.53
CA SER A 284 -11.21 11.45 10.48
C SER A 284 -10.35 12.64 10.08
N LEU A 285 -10.28 12.93 8.78
CA LEU A 285 -9.48 14.03 8.25
C LEU A 285 -10.09 14.61 6.97
N ILE A 286 -9.79 15.88 6.71
CA ILE A 286 -10.05 16.52 5.42
C ILE A 286 -8.84 16.32 4.53
N CYS A 287 -9.07 15.82 3.32
CA CYS A 287 -8.05 15.63 2.31
C CYS A 287 -7.49 16.97 1.82
N GLN A 288 -6.23 17.26 2.12
CA GLN A 288 -5.58 18.53 1.85
C GLN A 288 -4.83 18.52 0.49
N PRO A 289 -4.64 19.68 -0.16
CA PRO A 289 -3.88 19.78 -1.41
C PRO A 289 -2.47 19.19 -1.34
N GLN A 290 -1.86 19.20 -0.17
CA GLN A 290 -0.53 18.64 0.09
C GLN A 290 -0.47 17.12 -0.08
N GLN A 291 -1.61 16.42 -0.07
CA GLN A 291 -1.72 14.95 -0.09
C GLN A 291 -2.06 14.40 -1.49
N ARG A 292 -2.11 15.29 -2.50
CA ARG A 292 -2.51 14.93 -3.85
C ARG A 292 -1.35 14.34 -4.65
N ASN A 293 -1.66 13.37 -5.47
CA ASN A 293 -0.81 12.86 -6.52
C ASN A 293 -0.68 13.86 -7.67
N ILE A 294 0.10 13.45 -8.67
CA ILE A 294 0.41 14.23 -9.88
C ILE A 294 -0.82 14.65 -10.68
N HIS A 295 -1.95 14.01 -10.44
CA HIS A 295 -3.21 14.23 -11.14
C HIS A 295 -4.26 14.93 -10.28
N GLY A 296 -3.87 15.45 -9.12
CA GLY A 296 -4.75 16.21 -8.24
C GLY A 296 -5.70 15.36 -7.38
N ARG A 297 -5.54 14.03 -7.37
CA ARG A 297 -6.32 13.11 -6.52
C ARG A 297 -5.50 12.66 -5.33
N ILE A 298 -6.15 12.21 -4.26
CA ILE A 298 -5.46 11.60 -3.13
C ILE A 298 -4.82 10.29 -3.56
N PHE A 299 -3.59 10.11 -3.12
CA PHE A 299 -2.73 9.01 -3.52
C PHE A 299 -3.09 7.70 -2.79
N GLY A 300 -2.94 6.55 -3.45
CA GLY A 300 -3.24 5.25 -2.85
C GLY A 300 -2.36 4.96 -1.64
N GLY A 301 -1.08 5.31 -1.75
CA GLY A 301 -0.08 5.26 -0.68
C GLY A 301 -0.47 6.05 0.56
N PHE A 302 -1.08 7.22 0.39
CA PHE A 302 -1.57 8.01 1.52
C PHE A 302 -2.70 7.31 2.27
N LEU A 303 -3.65 6.69 1.53
CA LEU A 303 -4.72 5.91 2.16
C LEU A 303 -4.17 4.70 2.92
N MET A 304 -3.21 3.98 2.32
CA MET A 304 -2.54 2.84 2.98
C MET A 304 -1.80 3.26 4.24
N HIS A 305 -1.06 4.38 4.20
CA HIS A 305 -0.37 4.92 5.35
C HIS A 305 -1.34 5.25 6.49
N ARG A 306 -2.42 6.00 6.21
CA ARG A 306 -3.40 6.36 7.24
C ARG A 306 -4.17 5.16 7.78
N ALA A 307 -4.49 4.19 6.92
CA ALA A 307 -5.10 2.94 7.35
C ALA A 307 -4.16 2.15 8.25
N PHE A 308 -2.87 2.07 7.91
CA PHE A 308 -1.85 1.41 8.72
C PHE A 308 -1.70 2.07 10.10
N GLU A 309 -1.60 3.40 10.19
CA GLU A 309 -1.46 4.11 11.47
C GLU A 309 -2.65 3.81 12.41
N LEU A 310 -3.87 3.78 11.86
CA LEU A 310 -5.06 3.45 12.63
C LEU A 310 -5.09 1.95 13.00
N ALA A 311 -4.72 1.06 12.08
CA ALA A 311 -4.64 -0.38 12.33
C ALA A 311 -3.63 -0.71 13.43
N PHE A 312 -2.44 -0.12 13.37
CA PHE A 312 -1.41 -0.25 14.40
C PHE A 312 -1.92 0.25 15.76
N SER A 313 -2.57 1.41 15.79
CA SER A 313 -3.14 1.96 17.03
C SER A 313 -4.22 1.04 17.62
N THR A 314 -5.02 0.40 16.76
CA THR A 314 -6.06 -0.55 17.15
C THR A 314 -5.46 -1.82 17.73
N ALA A 315 -4.48 -2.41 17.04
CA ALA A 315 -3.74 -3.57 17.53
C ALA A 315 -3.02 -3.26 18.85
N TYR A 316 -2.44 -2.06 18.99
CA TYR A 316 -1.73 -1.66 20.19
C TYR A 316 -2.69 -1.47 21.38
N ALA A 317 -3.80 -0.77 21.18
CA ALA A 317 -4.83 -0.59 22.21
C ALA A 317 -5.44 -1.93 22.64
N PHE A 318 -5.66 -2.84 21.69
CA PHE A 318 -6.19 -4.17 21.92
C PHE A 318 -5.21 -5.08 22.68
N ALA A 319 -3.97 -5.19 22.20
CA ALA A 319 -2.99 -6.10 22.76
C ALA A 319 -2.36 -5.55 24.05
N GLY A 320 -2.33 -4.23 24.25
CA GLY A 320 -1.61 -3.61 25.35
C GLY A 320 -0.09 -3.89 25.31
N LEU A 321 0.43 -4.25 24.14
CA LEU A 321 1.83 -4.53 23.81
C LEU A 321 2.12 -3.97 22.40
N VAL A 322 3.37 -3.61 22.15
CA VAL A 322 3.81 -3.06 20.86
C VAL A 322 3.54 -4.08 19.75
N PRO A 323 2.69 -3.76 18.76
CA PRO A 323 2.43 -4.65 17.63
C PRO A 323 3.63 -4.70 16.67
N CYS A 324 3.86 -5.85 16.06
CA CYS A 324 4.78 -6.03 14.94
C CYS A 324 3.98 -6.32 13.68
N PHE A 325 4.21 -5.56 12.62
CA PHE A 325 3.58 -5.77 11.33
C PHE A 325 4.07 -7.07 10.68
N LEU A 326 3.16 -7.85 10.12
CA LEU A 326 3.47 -9.06 9.36
C LEU A 326 3.05 -8.93 7.91
N GLU A 327 1.82 -8.48 7.67
CA GLU A 327 1.30 -8.38 6.31
C GLU A 327 0.15 -7.38 6.20
N VAL A 328 -0.02 -6.88 4.98
CA VAL A 328 -1.24 -6.23 4.51
C VAL A 328 -1.77 -7.05 3.35
N ASP A 329 -3.05 -7.41 3.39
CA ASP A 329 -3.65 -8.22 2.34
C ASP A 329 -3.91 -7.41 1.06
N HIS A 330 -4.36 -8.10 0.00
CA HIS A 330 -4.74 -7.49 -1.26
C HIS A 330 -5.72 -6.31 -1.06
N VAL A 331 -5.37 -5.15 -1.63
CA VAL A 331 -6.16 -3.91 -1.55
C VAL A 331 -6.68 -3.55 -2.93
N ASP A 332 -7.99 -3.37 -3.08
CA ASP A 332 -8.61 -2.79 -4.27
C ASP A 332 -8.95 -1.31 -4.06
N PHE A 333 -8.49 -0.45 -4.96
CA PHE A 333 -8.83 0.97 -5.01
C PHE A 333 -10.06 1.20 -5.88
N LEU A 334 -11.23 0.96 -5.27
CA LEU A 334 -12.51 0.94 -5.97
C LEU A 334 -12.97 2.34 -6.40
N ARG A 335 -12.70 3.36 -5.56
CA ARG A 335 -13.14 4.74 -5.79
C ARG A 335 -11.98 5.71 -5.63
N PRO A 336 -11.92 6.74 -6.49
CA PRO A 336 -10.99 7.84 -6.27
C PRO A 336 -11.39 8.63 -5.02
N VAL A 337 -10.39 9.15 -4.33
CA VAL A 337 -10.55 10.14 -3.25
C VAL A 337 -9.93 11.44 -3.74
N ASP A 338 -10.64 12.55 -3.62
CA ASP A 338 -10.23 13.85 -4.14
C ASP A 338 -9.84 14.82 -3.02
N VAL A 339 -9.09 15.87 -3.38
CA VAL A 339 -8.79 16.96 -2.43
C VAL A 339 -10.09 17.63 -2.00
N GLY A 340 -10.25 17.86 -0.71
CA GLY A 340 -11.46 18.38 -0.09
C GLY A 340 -12.42 17.30 0.41
N ASP A 341 -12.25 16.03 0.03
CA ASP A 341 -13.07 14.95 0.58
C ASP A 341 -12.89 14.82 2.10
N PHE A 342 -14.00 14.57 2.80
CA PHE A 342 -13.98 14.24 4.22
C PHE A 342 -13.85 12.73 4.40
N LEU A 343 -12.65 12.30 4.79
CA LEU A 343 -12.26 10.91 4.90
C LEU A 343 -12.38 10.44 6.34
N ARG A 344 -13.13 9.35 6.56
CA ARG A 344 -13.32 8.72 7.87
C ARG A 344 -12.87 7.27 7.83
N PHE A 345 -11.84 6.95 8.60
CA PHE A 345 -11.35 5.59 8.80
C PHE A 345 -11.98 5.02 10.07
N LYS A 346 -12.42 3.77 9.98
CA LYS A 346 -12.93 2.98 11.10
C LYS A 346 -12.16 1.69 11.14
N SER A 347 -11.67 1.31 12.30
CA SER A 347 -10.90 0.07 12.48
C SER A 347 -11.47 -0.77 13.60
N CYS A 348 -11.26 -2.08 13.51
CA CYS A 348 -11.53 -3.02 14.58
C CYS A 348 -10.63 -4.25 14.42
N VAL A 349 -10.34 -4.94 15.52
CA VAL A 349 -9.77 -6.29 15.44
C VAL A 349 -10.88 -7.21 14.97
N LEU A 350 -10.72 -7.82 13.80
CA LEU A 350 -11.74 -8.69 13.21
C LEU A 350 -11.74 -10.04 13.93
N TYR A 351 -10.57 -10.66 14.07
CA TYR A 351 -10.37 -11.90 14.82
C TYR A 351 -8.90 -12.04 15.23
N THR A 352 -8.63 -13.01 16.09
CA THR A 352 -7.28 -13.36 16.54
C THR A 352 -7.00 -14.83 16.30
N GLU A 353 -5.74 -15.17 16.02
CA GLU A 353 -5.29 -16.55 15.91
C GLU A 353 -4.33 -16.86 17.04
N LEU A 354 -4.76 -17.75 17.95
CA LEU A 354 -4.08 -18.04 19.20
C LEU A 354 -3.44 -19.44 19.22
N HIS A 355 -3.42 -20.14 18.09
CA HIS A 355 -2.91 -21.51 17.98
C HIS A 355 -1.42 -21.61 18.27
N ASN A 356 -0.65 -20.59 17.89
CA ASN A 356 0.76 -20.46 18.22
C ASN A 356 0.94 -19.44 19.36
N PRO A 357 1.20 -19.88 20.61
CA PRO A 357 1.40 -18.97 21.74
C PRO A 357 2.59 -18.03 21.55
N ASP A 358 3.60 -18.46 20.81
CA ASP A 358 4.82 -17.69 20.56
C ASP A 358 4.61 -16.61 19.50
N GLN A 359 3.59 -16.74 18.65
CA GLN A 359 3.25 -15.76 17.61
C GLN A 359 1.73 -15.70 17.40
N PRO A 360 0.98 -15.10 18.35
CA PRO A 360 -0.44 -14.89 18.17
C PRO A 360 -0.63 -13.81 17.08
N LEU A 361 -1.67 -13.97 16.29
CA LEU A 361 -1.99 -13.04 15.20
C LEU A 361 -3.20 -12.18 15.57
N ILE A 362 -3.12 -10.90 15.22
CA ILE A 362 -4.16 -9.89 15.38
C ILE A 362 -4.52 -9.43 13.97
N ASN A 363 -5.69 -9.84 13.49
CA ASN A 363 -6.18 -9.47 12.17
C ASN A 363 -7.08 -8.25 12.29
N VAL A 364 -6.66 -7.12 11.73
CA VAL A 364 -7.33 -5.81 11.87
C VAL A 364 -7.94 -5.40 10.53
N GLU A 365 -9.23 -5.09 10.56
CA GLU A 365 -9.95 -4.47 9.44
C GLU A 365 -9.92 -2.95 9.60
N VAL A 366 -9.66 -2.22 8.51
CA VAL A 366 -9.83 -0.76 8.44
C VAL A 366 -10.67 -0.39 7.22
N VAL A 367 -11.79 0.28 7.44
CA VAL A 367 -12.71 0.73 6.39
C VAL A 367 -12.64 2.25 6.24
N ALA A 368 -12.23 2.72 5.06
CA ALA A 368 -12.18 4.13 4.71
C ALA A 368 -13.48 4.57 4.02
N HIS A 369 -14.12 5.60 4.56
CA HIS A 369 -15.34 6.20 4.02
C HIS A 369 -15.08 7.61 3.52
N VAL A 370 -15.53 7.92 2.30
CA VAL A 370 -15.64 9.29 1.81
C VAL A 370 -17.02 9.80 2.14
N THR A 371 -17.08 10.89 2.91
CA THR A 371 -18.32 11.51 3.39
C THR A 371 -18.45 12.88 2.75
N ARG A 372 -19.64 13.20 2.22
CA ARG A 372 -19.96 14.50 1.62
C ARG A 372 -21.23 15.04 2.30
N PRO A 373 -21.10 15.79 3.41
CA PRO A 373 -22.24 16.24 4.22
C PRO A 373 -23.29 17.04 3.42
N GLU A 374 -22.84 17.88 2.49
CA GLU A 374 -23.68 18.72 1.63
C GLU A 374 -24.56 17.87 0.71
N LEU A 375 -24.07 16.69 0.31
CA LEU A 375 -24.79 15.73 -0.52
C LEU A 375 -25.51 14.65 0.31
N ARG A 376 -25.35 14.68 1.64
CA ARG A 376 -25.84 13.66 2.58
C ARG A 376 -25.43 12.23 2.18
N SER A 377 -24.22 12.08 1.64
CA SER A 377 -23.70 10.78 1.19
C SER A 377 -22.48 10.35 2.03
N SER A 378 -22.40 9.06 2.29
CA SER A 378 -21.23 8.41 2.91
C SER A 378 -21.01 7.07 2.24
N GLU A 379 -19.84 6.89 1.66
CA GLU A 379 -19.54 5.78 0.78
C GLU A 379 -18.22 5.12 1.18
N VAL A 380 -18.16 3.78 1.17
CA VAL A 380 -16.90 3.06 1.34
C VAL A 380 -16.03 3.29 0.11
N SER A 381 -14.83 3.80 0.33
CA SER A 381 -13.80 3.95 -0.70
C SER A 381 -12.93 2.72 -0.78
N ASN A 382 -12.44 2.26 0.37
CA ASN A 382 -11.45 1.20 0.48
C ASN A 382 -11.64 0.44 1.79
N THR A 383 -11.28 -0.84 1.78
CA THR A 383 -11.10 -1.66 2.97
C THR A 383 -9.69 -2.23 2.96
N PHE A 384 -9.04 -2.23 4.12
CA PHE A 384 -7.68 -2.72 4.31
C PHE A 384 -7.70 -3.79 5.41
N TYR A 385 -6.92 -4.84 5.22
CA TYR A 385 -6.73 -5.89 6.22
C TYR A 385 -5.24 -5.97 6.56
N PHE A 386 -4.93 -5.82 7.83
CA PHE A 386 -3.57 -5.85 8.35
C PHE A 386 -3.44 -6.94 9.40
N THR A 387 -2.35 -7.70 9.33
CA THR A 387 -2.04 -8.73 10.31
C THR A 387 -0.83 -8.29 11.12
N PHE A 388 -1.00 -8.30 12.44
CA PHE A 388 0.05 -8.00 13.39
C PHE A 388 0.31 -9.19 14.31
N THR A 389 1.50 -9.23 14.88
CA THR A 389 1.83 -10.05 16.05
C THR A 389 2.34 -9.18 17.17
N VAL A 390 2.79 -9.76 18.29
CA VAL A 390 3.39 -9.01 19.41
C VAL A 390 4.76 -9.59 19.75
N ARG A 391 5.71 -8.73 20.11
CA ARG A 391 7.10 -9.13 20.37
C ARG A 391 7.22 -10.18 21.49
N PRO A 392 8.05 -11.23 21.32
CA PRO A 392 8.32 -12.21 22.37
C PRO A 392 8.88 -11.59 23.66
N GLU A 393 9.77 -10.61 23.56
CA GLU A 393 10.38 -9.93 24.71
C GLU A 393 9.35 -9.14 25.52
N ALA A 394 8.33 -8.62 24.85
CA ALA A 394 7.23 -7.93 25.50
C ALA A 394 6.31 -8.90 26.25
N LYS A 395 6.22 -10.16 25.80
CA LYS A 395 5.49 -11.24 26.51
C LYS A 395 6.22 -11.70 27.76
N THR A 396 7.55 -11.82 27.73
CA THR A 396 8.33 -12.28 28.90
C THR A 396 8.31 -11.27 30.05
N MET A 397 8.19 -9.97 29.75
CA MET A 397 8.04 -8.94 30.79
C MET A 397 6.67 -8.94 31.47
N LYS A 398 5.61 -9.39 30.79
CA LYS A 398 4.27 -9.56 31.37
C LYS A 398 4.01 -11.04 31.63
N ASN A 399 4.47 -11.54 32.78
CA ASN A 399 4.13 -12.89 33.24
C ASN A 399 2.62 -13.15 33.11
N GLY A 400 2.23 -14.15 32.33
CA GLY A 400 0.84 -14.52 32.10
C GLY A 400 0.09 -13.68 31.03
N PHE A 401 0.81 -12.93 30.17
CA PHE A 401 0.18 -12.26 29.03
C PHE A 401 -0.56 -13.26 28.14
N ARG A 402 -1.86 -13.02 27.95
CA ARG A 402 -2.70 -13.71 26.97
C ARG A 402 -3.38 -12.66 26.11
N LEU A 403 -3.22 -12.81 24.80
CA LEU A 403 -3.99 -12.02 23.85
C LEU A 403 -5.44 -12.48 23.93
N ARG A 404 -6.37 -11.54 23.98
CA ARG A 404 -7.80 -11.88 24.05
C ARG A 404 -8.29 -12.46 22.73
N ASN A 405 -9.26 -13.36 22.79
CA ASN A 405 -10.03 -13.76 21.62
C ASN A 405 -11.06 -12.68 21.26
N VAL A 406 -11.36 -12.53 19.97
CA VAL A 406 -12.39 -11.58 19.51
C VAL A 406 -13.62 -12.35 19.03
N VAL A 407 -14.79 -11.91 19.52
CA VAL A 407 -16.07 -12.57 19.22
C VAL A 407 -17.07 -11.59 18.57
N PRO A 408 -17.89 -12.06 17.62
CA PRO A 408 -18.91 -11.22 16.98
C PRO A 408 -20.15 -11.08 17.87
N ALA A 409 -20.72 -9.88 17.92
CA ALA A 409 -22.03 -9.61 18.53
C ALA A 409 -23.20 -9.91 17.56
N THR A 410 -22.96 -9.80 16.26
CA THR A 410 -24.00 -9.86 15.21
C THR A 410 -23.68 -10.90 14.14
N GLU A 411 -24.69 -11.33 13.39
CA GLU A 411 -24.51 -12.26 12.27
C GLU A 411 -23.63 -11.66 11.17
N GLU A 412 -23.76 -10.35 10.93
CA GLU A 412 -22.95 -9.61 9.98
C GLU A 412 -21.47 -9.57 10.39
N GLU A 413 -21.16 -9.38 11.68
CA GLU A 413 -19.81 -9.50 12.20
C GLU A 413 -19.26 -10.92 12.05
N ALA A 414 -20.06 -11.93 12.41
CA ALA A 414 -19.64 -13.33 12.30
C ALA A 414 -19.37 -13.74 10.84
N ARG A 415 -20.19 -13.27 9.89
CA ARG A 415 -19.98 -13.50 8.46
C ARG A 415 -18.69 -12.83 7.97
N ARG A 416 -18.43 -11.57 8.36
CA ARG A 416 -17.18 -10.87 8.01
C ARG A 416 -15.95 -11.61 8.52
N ILE A 417 -15.99 -12.13 9.75
CA ILE A 417 -14.91 -12.96 10.32
C ILE A 417 -14.68 -14.19 9.45
N LEU A 418 -15.73 -14.95 9.12
CA LEU A 418 -15.60 -16.18 8.33
C LEU A 418 -15.11 -15.93 6.91
N GLU A 419 -15.67 -14.93 6.22
CA GLU A 419 -15.24 -14.52 4.89
C GLU A 419 -13.73 -14.20 4.88
N ARG A 420 -13.24 -13.56 5.95
CA ARG A 420 -11.83 -13.25 6.10
C ARG A 420 -10.97 -14.48 6.37
N MET A 421 -11.33 -15.31 7.36
CA MET A 421 -10.61 -16.55 7.66
C MET A 421 -10.52 -17.47 6.42
N ASP A 422 -11.58 -17.52 5.62
CA ASP A 422 -11.62 -18.31 4.40
C ASP A 422 -10.78 -17.69 3.28
N ALA A 423 -10.74 -16.36 3.19
CA ALA A 423 -9.83 -15.66 2.27
C ALA A 423 -8.37 -15.96 2.61
N ASP A 424 -8.01 -16.02 3.90
CA ASP A 424 -6.65 -16.32 4.36
C ASP A 424 -6.25 -17.78 4.12
N SER A 425 -7.18 -18.73 4.24
CA SER A 425 -6.92 -20.16 4.02
C SER A 425 -6.83 -20.59 2.55
N MET A 426 -7.31 -19.76 1.62
CA MET A 426 -7.30 -20.02 0.18
C MET A 426 -6.14 -19.37 -0.58
N GLN A 427 -5.23 -18.73 0.14
CA GLN A 427 -4.00 -18.13 -0.36
C GLN A 427 -2.82 -19.07 -0.12
#